data_AF-K0RPQ2-F1
#
_entry.id   AF-K0RPQ2-F1
#
_cell.length_a   1.000
_cell.length_b   1.000
_cell.length_c   1.000
_cell.angle_alpha   90.00
_cell.angle_beta   90.00
_cell.angle_gamma   90.00
#
_symmetry.space_group_name_H-M   'P 1'
#
loop_
_entity.id
_entity.type
_entity.pdbx_description
1 polymer ?
#
loop_
_entity_poly.entity_id
_entity_poly.type
_entity_poly.pdbx_seq_one_letter_code
_entity_poly.pdbx_strand_id
1 'polypeptide(L)'
;MMRAIREGMPMRYTNIIRGLPQAAKVVLCIAVSLSKAWGEGALISIWTLKKYCVEATHHSIMDEVSIGHVQNLIEMLTNAGLLVAASSGQYDQFDNSAKLKLGVQMDDVEIALEQSLLSQEGFYRSLYNFVRKEHPDGPR
;
A
#
# COMPACT_ATOMS: atom_id res chain seq x y z
N MET A 1 -25.16 4.76 27.03
CA MET A 1 -25.25 3.60 26.13
C MET A 1 -23.85 3.30 25.63
N MET A 2 -23.30 2.13 25.97
CA MET A 2 -21.90 1.74 25.77
C MET A 2 -21.59 1.53 24.28
N ARG A 3 -20.48 2.11 23.79
CA ARG A 3 -19.85 1.70 22.52
C ARG A 3 -18.84 0.59 22.83
N ALA A 4 -19.17 -0.62 22.45
CA ALA A 4 -18.33 -1.79 22.61
C ALA A 4 -17.06 -1.67 21.74
N ILE A 5 -15.91 -1.64 22.42
CA ILE A 5 -14.61 -2.25 22.09
C ILE A 5 -14.22 -2.28 20.60
N ARG A 6 -13.41 -1.29 20.18
CA ARG A 6 -12.49 -1.39 19.02
C ARG A 6 -11.01 -1.18 19.45
N GLU A 7 -10.66 -1.47 20.71
CA GLU A 7 -9.31 -1.18 21.23
C GLU A 7 -8.20 -2.15 20.74
N GLY A 8 -8.55 -3.27 20.09
CA GLY A 8 -7.57 -4.30 19.70
C GLY A 8 -7.08 -4.28 18.24
N MET A 9 -7.88 -3.81 17.29
CA MET A 9 -7.53 -3.91 15.86
C MET A 9 -6.69 -2.75 15.32
N PRO A 10 -6.99 -1.47 15.60
CA PRO A 10 -6.20 -0.35 15.07
C PRO A 10 -4.75 -0.41 15.55
N MET A 11 -4.56 -0.68 16.85
CA MET A 11 -3.24 -0.85 17.48
C MET A 11 -2.41 -1.97 16.84
N ARG A 12 -3.05 -3.06 16.40
CA ARG A 12 -2.35 -4.20 15.79
C ARG A 12 -1.73 -3.81 14.46
N TYR A 13 -2.48 -3.12 13.60
CA TYR A 13 -1.96 -2.71 12.29
C TYR A 13 -0.94 -1.57 12.39
N THR A 14 -1.11 -0.63 13.32
CA THR A 14 -0.10 0.41 13.57
C THR A 14 1.26 -0.19 13.92
N ASN A 15 1.30 -1.21 14.80
CA ASN A 15 2.55 -1.86 15.17
C ASN A 15 3.16 -2.67 14.02
N ILE A 16 2.32 -3.38 13.24
CA ILE A 16 2.76 -4.09 12.03
C ILE A 16 3.38 -3.10 11.04
N ILE A 17 2.67 -2.02 10.71
CA ILE A 17 3.11 -1.00 9.75
C ILE A 17 4.41 -0.33 10.23
N ARG A 18 4.53 0.01 11.51
CA ARG A 18 5.78 0.56 12.08
C ARG A 18 6.97 -0.38 11.91
N GLY A 19 6.76 -1.68 12.09
CA GLY A 19 7.77 -2.73 11.93
C GLY A 19 8.16 -3.05 10.49
N LEU A 20 7.43 -2.52 9.49
CA LEU A 20 7.75 -2.77 8.08
C LEU A 20 9.07 -2.09 7.67
N PRO A 21 9.84 -2.71 6.77
CA PRO A 21 10.91 -2.04 6.05
C PRO A 21 10.39 -0.78 5.34
N GLN A 22 11.25 0.23 5.19
CA GLN A 22 10.89 1.49 4.52
C GLN A 22 10.27 1.23 3.14
N ALA A 23 10.91 0.40 2.33
CA ALA A 23 10.43 0.01 1.02
C ALA A 23 9.00 -0.58 1.04
N ALA A 24 8.66 -1.43 2.02
CA ALA A 24 7.33 -2.00 2.15
C ALA A 24 6.29 -0.93 2.54
N LYS A 25 6.67 0.06 3.36
CA LYS A 25 5.81 1.22 3.68
C LYS A 25 5.52 2.05 2.44
N VAL A 26 6.51 2.24 1.55
CA VAL A 26 6.31 2.95 0.28
C VAL A 26 5.34 2.19 -0.62
N VAL A 27 5.52 0.87 -0.78
CA VAL A 27 4.59 0.03 -1.58
C VAL A 27 3.17 0.11 -1.01
N LEU A 28 3.01 0.03 0.31
CA LEU A 28 1.72 0.17 0.97
C LEU A 28 1.11 1.57 0.74
N CYS A 29 1.93 2.62 0.82
CA CYS A 29 1.51 4.00 0.56
C CYS A 29 1.02 4.19 -0.89
N ILE A 30 1.67 3.56 -1.86
CA ILE A 30 1.23 3.54 -3.25
C ILE A 30 -0.13 2.85 -3.36
N ALA A 31 -0.29 1.67 -2.75
CA ALA A 31 -1.56 0.93 -2.76
C ALA A 31 -2.72 1.73 -2.14
N VAL A 32 -2.46 2.41 -1.02
CA VAL A 32 -3.43 3.32 -0.38
C VAL A 32 -3.77 4.50 -1.28
N SER A 33 -2.76 5.14 -1.88
CA SER A 33 -2.96 6.29 -2.77
C SER A 33 -3.79 5.92 -4.00
N LEU A 34 -3.53 4.75 -4.59
CA LEU A 34 -4.32 4.21 -5.70
C LEU A 34 -5.75 3.89 -5.27
N SER A 35 -5.92 3.27 -4.10
CA SER A 35 -7.26 2.98 -3.56
C SER A 35 -8.06 4.26 -3.32
N LYS A 36 -7.41 5.32 -2.83
CA LYS A 36 -8.04 6.62 -2.61
C LYS A 36 -8.39 7.33 -3.91
N ALA A 37 -7.55 7.21 -4.93
CA ALA A 37 -7.80 7.79 -6.25
C ALA A 37 -8.92 7.06 -6.99
N TRP A 38 -9.00 5.73 -6.88
CA TRP A 38 -9.90 4.89 -7.68
C TRP A 38 -11.17 4.45 -6.95
N GLY A 39 -11.26 4.70 -5.64
CA GLY A 39 -12.41 4.39 -4.80
C GLY A 39 -12.14 3.31 -3.76
N GLU A 40 -12.89 3.36 -2.66
CA GLU A 40 -12.76 2.40 -1.55
C GLU A 40 -12.99 0.97 -2.05
N GLY A 41 -12.00 0.09 -1.83
CA GLY A 41 -12.02 -1.29 -2.34
C GLY A 41 -11.51 -1.48 -3.77
N ALA A 42 -10.85 -0.47 -4.35
CA ALA A 42 -10.22 -0.58 -5.66
C ALA A 42 -9.34 -1.82 -5.80
N LEU A 43 -9.42 -2.43 -6.98
CA LEU A 43 -8.63 -3.60 -7.34
C LEU A 43 -7.38 -3.16 -8.11
N ILE A 44 -6.21 -3.38 -7.52
CA ILE A 44 -4.92 -2.94 -8.03
C ILE A 44 -4.15 -4.16 -8.52
N SER A 45 -3.77 -4.17 -9.79
CA SER A 45 -2.94 -5.27 -10.32
C SER A 45 -1.52 -5.22 -9.75
N ILE A 46 -0.86 -6.37 -9.61
CA ILE A 46 0.57 -6.44 -9.26
C ILE A 46 1.41 -5.64 -10.27
N TRP A 47 1.08 -5.72 -11.56
CA TRP A 47 1.74 -4.93 -12.60
C TRP A 47 1.66 -3.43 -12.33
N THR A 48 0.48 -2.93 -11.95
CA THR A 48 0.28 -1.51 -11.58
C THR A 48 1.17 -1.14 -10.39
N LEU A 49 1.18 -1.94 -9.31
CA LEU A 49 2.01 -1.64 -8.15
C LEU A 49 3.50 -1.58 -8.53
N LYS A 50 3.98 -2.54 -9.32
CA LYS A 50 5.36 -2.56 -9.83
C LYS A 50 5.68 -1.30 -10.61
N LYS A 51 4.81 -0.90 -11.55
CA LYS A 51 4.98 0.34 -12.33
C LYS A 51 5.17 1.55 -11.42
N TYR A 52 4.29 1.75 -10.45
CA TYR A 52 4.36 2.91 -9.56
C TYR A 52 5.57 2.88 -8.61
N CYS A 53 6.05 1.70 -8.21
CA CYS A 53 7.27 1.59 -7.40
C CYS A 53 8.51 2.00 -8.20
N VAL A 54 8.58 1.59 -9.47
CA VAL A 54 9.66 2.01 -10.39
C VAL A 54 9.63 3.52 -10.60
N GLU A 55 8.45 4.11 -10.85
CA GLU A 55 8.36 5.56 -11.01
C GLU A 55 8.68 6.32 -9.71
N ALA A 56 8.24 5.81 -8.55
CA ALA A 56 8.63 6.40 -7.25
C ALA A 56 10.15 6.40 -7.05
N THR A 57 10.85 5.38 -7.56
CA THR A 57 12.32 5.34 -7.58
C THR A 57 12.90 6.42 -8.50
N HIS A 58 12.37 6.58 -9.72
CA HIS A 58 12.81 7.62 -10.66
C HIS A 58 12.63 9.04 -10.10
N HIS A 59 11.60 9.25 -9.28
CA HIS A 59 11.35 10.53 -8.61
C HIS A 59 12.14 10.72 -7.30
N SER A 60 13.10 9.83 -6.99
CA SER A 60 13.87 9.83 -5.74
C SER A 60 12.99 9.78 -4.49
N ILE A 61 11.76 9.26 -4.62
CA ILE A 61 10.85 9.00 -3.50
C ILE A 61 11.21 7.65 -2.86
N MET A 62 11.88 6.76 -3.57
CA MET A 62 12.31 5.47 -3.04
C MET A 62 13.76 5.24 -3.44
N ASP A 63 14.54 4.61 -2.56
CA ASP A 63 15.85 4.08 -2.95
C ASP A 63 15.69 3.09 -4.10
N GLU A 64 16.75 2.86 -4.87
CA GLU A 64 16.68 2.02 -6.06
C GLU A 64 16.23 0.59 -5.72
N VAL A 65 14.98 0.25 -6.03
CA VAL A 65 14.40 -1.07 -5.75
C VAL A 65 14.17 -1.81 -7.04
N SER A 66 14.84 -2.97 -7.19
CA SER A 66 14.64 -3.85 -8.33
C SER A 66 13.22 -4.43 -8.35
N ILE A 67 12.70 -4.73 -9.54
CA ILE A 67 11.36 -5.31 -9.73
C ILE A 67 11.17 -6.60 -8.92
N GLY A 68 12.22 -7.43 -8.80
CA GLY A 68 12.18 -8.64 -7.99
C GLY A 68 12.05 -8.36 -6.50
N HIS A 69 12.66 -7.28 -6.02
CA HIS A 69 12.52 -6.85 -4.63
C HIS A 69 11.11 -6.30 -4.35
N VAL A 70 10.49 -5.59 -5.30
CA VAL A 70 9.09 -5.15 -5.18
C VAL A 70 8.14 -6.34 -4.97
N GLN A 71 8.36 -7.46 -5.66
CA GLN A 71 7.54 -8.66 -5.51
C GLN A 71 7.60 -9.26 -4.09
N ASN A 72 8.80 -9.32 -3.51
CA ASN A 72 8.98 -9.77 -2.12
C ASN A 72 8.28 -8.84 -1.13
N LEU A 73 8.25 -7.53 -1.39
CA LEU A 73 7.52 -6.57 -0.55
C LEU A 73 6.01 -6.76 -0.66
N ILE A 74 5.48 -7.01 -1.86
CA ILE A 74 4.06 -7.29 -2.06
C ILE A 74 3.65 -8.58 -1.33
N GLU A 75 4.47 -9.64 -1.42
CA GLU A 75 4.25 -10.88 -0.68
C GLU A 75 4.25 -10.63 0.83
N MET A 76 5.23 -9.88 1.35
CA MET A 76 5.29 -9.52 2.76
C MET A 76 4.03 -8.78 3.24
N LEU A 77 3.57 -7.79 2.47
CA LEU A 77 2.35 -7.04 2.78
C LEU A 77 1.10 -7.93 2.74
N THR A 78 1.08 -8.92 1.85
CA THR A 78 0.00 -9.89 1.75
C THR A 78 -0.01 -10.86 2.94
N ASN A 79 1.16 -11.37 3.32
CA ASN A 79 1.33 -12.21 4.51
C ASN A 79 0.99 -11.48 5.81
N ALA A 80 1.23 -10.16 5.86
CA ALA A 80 0.83 -9.30 6.97
C ALA A 80 -0.68 -8.98 7.00
N GLY A 81 -1.44 -9.37 5.96
CA GLY A 81 -2.86 -9.08 5.80
C GLY A 81 -3.17 -7.61 5.48
N LEU A 82 -2.15 -6.83 5.10
CA LEU A 82 -2.31 -5.42 4.72
C LEU A 82 -2.79 -5.29 3.27
N LEU A 83 -2.35 -6.21 2.42
CA LEU A 83 -2.90 -6.46 1.09
C LEU A 83 -3.58 -7.83 1.07
N VAL A 84 -4.64 -7.97 0.29
CA VAL A 84 -5.33 -9.24 0.09
C VAL A 84 -5.64 -9.44 -1.39
N ALA A 85 -5.53 -10.69 -1.85
CA ALA A 85 -5.98 -11.06 -3.18
C ALA A 85 -7.48 -10.83 -3.32
N ALA A 86 -7.89 -10.26 -4.46
CA ALA A 86 -9.28 -9.96 -4.75
C ALA A 86 -10.06 -11.19 -5.24
N SER A 87 -9.37 -12.15 -5.85
CA SER A 87 -9.92 -13.45 -6.21
C SER A 87 -9.99 -14.36 -4.98
N SER A 88 -10.90 -15.32 -4.98
CA SER A 88 -11.10 -16.32 -3.91
C SER A 88 -9.94 -17.33 -3.77
N GLY A 89 -8.81 -17.10 -4.45
CA GLY A 89 -7.62 -17.94 -4.43
C GLY A 89 -6.51 -17.34 -3.58
N GLN A 90 -5.48 -18.14 -3.29
CA GLN A 90 -4.25 -17.66 -2.68
C GLN A 90 -3.56 -16.65 -3.61
N TYR A 91 -2.82 -15.69 -3.02
CA TYR A 91 -1.94 -14.81 -3.76
C TYR A 91 -0.92 -15.65 -4.55
N ASP A 92 -0.99 -15.57 -5.88
CA ASP A 92 0.03 -16.12 -6.76
C ASP A 92 0.97 -14.99 -7.18
N GLN A 93 2.19 -15.05 -6.66
CA GLN A 93 3.24 -14.08 -6.96
C GLN A 93 3.67 -14.10 -8.44
N PHE A 94 3.46 -15.20 -9.16
CA PHE A 94 3.83 -15.31 -10.57
C PHE A 94 2.75 -14.75 -11.52
N ASP A 95 1.53 -14.53 -11.02
CA ASP A 95 0.45 -13.92 -11.79
C ASP A 95 0.47 -12.39 -11.68
N ASN A 96 1.16 -11.73 -12.61
CA ASN A 96 1.18 -10.26 -12.66
C ASN A 96 -0.20 -9.62 -12.91
N SER A 97 -1.19 -10.39 -13.37
CA SER A 97 -2.57 -9.93 -13.56
C SER A 97 -3.41 -10.05 -12.30
N ALA A 98 -2.89 -10.73 -11.26
CA ALA A 98 -3.55 -10.84 -9.97
C ALA A 98 -3.85 -9.45 -9.41
N LYS A 99 -5.09 -9.31 -8.95
CA LYS A 99 -5.61 -8.07 -8.38
C LYS A 99 -5.57 -8.15 -6.87
N LEU A 100 -5.03 -7.11 -6.26
CA LEU A 100 -4.93 -6.92 -4.82
C LEU A 100 -5.85 -5.78 -4.38
N LYS A 101 -6.29 -5.82 -3.13
CA LYS A 101 -6.98 -4.71 -2.46
C LYS A 101 -6.43 -4.56 -1.05
N LEU A 102 -6.73 -3.44 -0.40
CA LEU A 102 -6.42 -3.25 1.02
C LEU A 102 -7.17 -4.29 1.86
N GLY A 103 -6.45 -5.00 2.72
CA GLY A 103 -7.01 -5.95 3.68
C GLY A 103 -7.53 -5.30 4.97
N VAL A 104 -7.40 -3.98 5.06
CA VAL A 104 -7.55 -3.15 6.26
C VAL A 104 -8.26 -1.86 5.90
N GLN A 105 -8.87 -1.19 6.89
CA GLN A 105 -9.51 0.10 6.65
C GLN A 105 -8.48 1.15 6.23
N MET A 106 -8.79 1.90 5.16
CA MET A 106 -7.87 2.87 4.57
C MET A 106 -7.39 3.91 5.59
N ASP A 107 -8.33 4.45 6.39
CA ASP A 107 -8.05 5.47 7.41
C ASP A 107 -7.02 4.99 8.44
N ASP A 108 -7.13 3.74 8.90
CA ASP A 108 -6.21 3.16 9.90
C ASP A 108 -4.79 3.02 9.32
N VAL A 109 -4.68 2.69 8.03
CA VAL A 109 -3.39 2.58 7.34
C VAL A 109 -2.78 3.95 7.09
N GLU A 110 -3.58 4.94 6.68
CA GLU A 110 -3.10 6.32 6.46
C GLU A 110 -2.49 6.88 7.75
N ILE A 111 -3.20 6.79 8.87
CA ILE A 111 -2.72 7.27 10.16
C ILE A 111 -1.43 6.55 10.56
N ALA A 112 -1.37 5.22 10.39
CA ALA A 112 -0.19 4.45 10.73
C ALA A 112 1.01 4.72 9.82
N LEU A 113 0.77 4.94 8.53
CA LEU A 113 1.80 5.31 7.55
C LEU A 113 2.33 6.71 7.83
N GLU A 114 1.45 7.69 8.03
CA GLU A 114 1.85 9.05 8.39
C GLU A 114 2.72 9.00 9.64
N GLN A 115 2.26 8.34 10.71
CA GLN A 115 3.02 8.21 11.96
C GLN A 115 4.36 7.49 11.80
N SER A 116 4.43 6.46 10.96
CA SER A 116 5.67 5.71 10.77
C SER A 116 6.65 6.38 9.81
N LEU A 117 6.16 7.25 8.93
CA LEU A 117 6.94 8.01 7.96
C LEU A 117 7.19 9.45 8.45
N LEU A 118 6.80 9.80 9.68
CA LEU A 118 6.99 11.13 10.30
C LEU A 118 8.45 11.61 10.26
N SER A 119 9.44 10.71 10.23
CA SER A 119 10.85 11.06 10.06
C SER A 119 11.20 11.58 8.66
N GLN A 120 10.28 11.47 7.69
CA GLN A 120 10.38 11.96 6.33
C GLN A 120 9.20 12.90 6.05
N GLU A 121 9.27 14.12 6.59
CA GLU A 121 8.23 15.14 6.44
C GLU A 121 7.77 15.29 4.98
N GLY A 122 6.47 15.21 4.75
CA GLY A 122 5.87 15.41 3.42
C GLY A 122 5.99 14.23 2.45
N PHE A 123 6.67 13.14 2.81
CA PHE A 123 6.85 11.96 1.96
C PHE A 123 5.52 11.38 1.44
N TYR A 124 4.62 11.04 2.37
CA TYR A 124 3.31 10.47 2.07
C TYR A 124 2.52 11.41 1.15
N ARG A 125 2.53 12.71 1.46
CA ARG A 125 1.83 13.74 0.68
C ARG A 125 2.39 13.88 -0.74
N SER A 126 3.71 13.85 -0.89
CA SER A 126 4.38 13.90 -2.20
C SER A 126 4.05 12.69 -3.05
N LEU A 127 4.08 11.48 -2.46
CA LEU A 127 3.72 10.25 -3.15
C LEU A 127 2.23 10.21 -3.54
N TYR A 128 1.34 10.63 -2.64
CA TYR A 128 -0.09 10.72 -2.93
C TYR A 128 -0.37 11.69 -4.08
N ASN A 129 0.24 12.88 -4.06
CA ASN A 129 0.10 13.85 -5.14
C ASN A 129 0.64 13.33 -6.48
N PHE A 130 1.73 12.58 -6.45
CA PHE A 130 2.30 11.92 -7.63
C PHE A 130 1.33 10.90 -8.23
N VAL A 131 0.84 9.96 -7.42
CA VAL A 131 -0.12 8.92 -7.86
C VAL A 131 -1.37 9.55 -8.46
N ARG A 132 -1.88 10.61 -7.82
CA ARG A 132 -3.04 11.35 -8.32
C ARG A 132 -2.78 12.07 -9.65
N LYS A 133 -1.57 12.55 -9.89
CA LYS A 133 -1.19 13.24 -11.13
C LYS A 133 -1.01 12.27 -12.30
N GLU A 134 -0.45 11.10 -12.06
CA GLU A 134 -0.13 10.13 -13.11
C GLU A 134 -1.35 9.31 -13.60
N HIS A 135 -2.34 9.03 -12.75
CA HIS A 135 -3.59 8.37 -13.20
C HIS A 135 -4.84 8.85 -12.44
N PRO A 136 -5.50 9.93 -12.89
CA PRO A 136 -6.70 10.46 -12.25
C PRO A 136 -7.95 9.56 -12.38
N ASP A 137 -8.02 8.66 -13.38
CA ASP A 137 -9.28 7.99 -13.78
C ASP A 137 -9.34 6.47 -13.55
N GLY A 138 -8.42 5.84 -12.81
CA GLY A 138 -8.42 4.38 -12.66
C GLY A 138 -7.90 3.62 -13.88
N PRO A 139 -7.73 2.28 -13.80
CA PRO A 139 -7.51 1.47 -14.98
C PRO A 139 -8.80 1.49 -15.83
N ARG A 140 -8.71 1.99 -17.07
CA ARG A 140 -9.77 1.85 -18.08
C ARG A 140 -9.99 0.39 -18.46
#